data_AF-A0A967TRF4-F1
#
_entry.id   AF-A0A967TRF4-F1
#
_cell.length_a   1.000
_cell.length_b   1.000
_cell.length_c   1.000
_cell.angle_alpha   90.00
_cell.angle_beta   90.00
_cell.angle_gamma   90.00
#
_symmetry.space_group_name_H-M   'P 1'
#
loop_
_entity.id
_entity.type
_entity.pdbx_description
1 polymer ?
#
loop_
_entity_poly.entity_id
_entity_poly.type
_entity_poly.pdbx_seq_one_letter_code
_entity_poly.pdbx_strand_id
1 'polypeptide(L)'
;MPWSSVELAEARELIRGLLEALELDAYLFEVEPRNDGWELRLECAADEGWQSFRLPLESSRIIDARENEAARERLLRVVGATLGDCKRRRSRG
;
A
#
# COMPACT_ATOMS: atom_id res chain seq x y z
N MET A 1 -2.65 -22.20 0.95
CA MET A 1 -2.00 -22.47 -0.35
C MET A 1 -0.86 -21.49 -0.50
N PRO A 2 0.31 -21.86 -1.04
CA PRO A 2 1.37 -20.89 -1.30
C PRO A 2 0.92 -19.94 -2.43
N TRP A 3 1.11 -18.64 -2.22
CA TRP A 3 0.85 -17.62 -3.24
C TRP A 3 1.80 -17.82 -4.43
N SER A 4 1.28 -17.68 -5.65
CA SER A 4 2.08 -17.71 -6.87
C SER A 4 2.89 -16.42 -7.05
N SER A 5 3.96 -16.49 -7.85
CA SER A 5 4.74 -15.31 -8.23
C SER A 5 3.92 -14.28 -9.00
N VAL A 6 2.92 -14.73 -9.77
CA VAL A 6 1.98 -13.86 -10.49
C VAL A 6 1.12 -13.09 -9.50
N GLU A 7 0.49 -13.76 -8.54
CA GLU A 7 -0.33 -13.10 -7.52
C GLU A 7 0.47 -12.10 -6.68
N LEU A 8 1.73 -12.41 -6.35
CA LEU A 8 2.62 -11.47 -5.67
C LEU A 8 2.94 -10.25 -6.52
N ALA A 9 3.22 -10.43 -7.82
CA ALA A 9 3.47 -9.32 -8.72
C ALA A 9 2.22 -8.42 -8.85
N GLU A 10 1.05 -9.01 -8.98
CA GLU A 10 -0.22 -8.29 -9.07
C GLU A 10 -0.56 -7.52 -7.78
N ALA A 11 -0.33 -8.13 -6.61
CA ALA A 11 -0.48 -7.46 -5.33
C ALA A 11 0.47 -6.27 -5.20
N ARG A 12 1.75 -6.44 -5.58
CA ARG A 12 2.73 -5.35 -5.57
C ARG A 12 2.33 -4.20 -6.48
N GLU A 13 1.88 -4.50 -7.69
CA GLU A 13 1.46 -3.49 -8.67
C GLU A 13 0.23 -2.70 -8.20
N LEU A 14 -0.75 -3.37 -7.59
CA LEU A 14 -1.89 -2.69 -6.98
C LEU A 14 -1.44 -1.74 -5.87
N ILE A 15 -0.61 -2.21 -4.94
CA ILE A 15 -0.13 -1.39 -3.81
C ILE A 15 0.72 -0.22 -4.29
N ARG A 16 1.59 -0.44 -5.29
CA ARG A 16 2.36 0.62 -5.94
C ARG A 16 1.46 1.74 -6.44
N GLY A 17 0.41 1.40 -7.19
CA GLY A 17 -0.56 2.39 -7.69
C GLY A 17 -1.29 3.15 -6.58
N LEU A 18 -1.62 2.50 -5.46
CA LEU A 18 -2.21 3.17 -4.30
C LEU A 18 -1.24 4.17 -3.66
N LEU A 19 0.02 3.78 -3.45
CA LEU A 19 1.04 4.63 -2.84
C LEU A 19 1.39 5.82 -3.75
N GLU A 20 1.43 5.60 -5.07
CA GLU A 20 1.57 6.67 -6.06
C GLU A 20 0.42 7.69 -5.96
N ALA A 21 -0.83 7.22 -5.81
CA ALA A 21 -2.01 8.07 -5.66
C ALA A 21 -2.08 8.83 -4.31
N LEU A 22 -1.37 8.37 -3.28
CA LEU A 22 -1.22 9.10 -2.01
C LEU A 22 -0.19 10.25 -2.09
N GLU A 23 0.55 10.32 -3.20
CA GLU A 23 1.55 11.36 -3.48
C GLU A 23 2.57 11.52 -2.34
N LEU A 24 3.04 10.42 -1.73
CA LEU A 24 4.09 10.48 -0.71
C LEU A 24 5.39 11.09 -1.28
N ASP A 25 6.12 11.84 -0.45
CA ASP A 25 7.36 12.53 -0.83
C ASP A 25 8.52 11.56 -1.08
N ALA A 26 8.82 10.72 -0.09
CA ALA A 26 9.77 9.62 -0.19
C ALA A 26 9.26 8.41 0.57
N TYR A 27 9.32 7.23 -0.04
CA TYR A 27 8.90 5.98 0.58
C TYR A 27 9.64 4.76 0.02
N LEU A 28 9.69 3.70 0.83
CA LEU A 28 10.09 2.34 0.46
C LEU A 28 8.96 1.40 0.84
N PHE A 29 8.65 0.40 0.02
CA PHE A 29 7.62 -0.56 0.35
C PHE A 29 7.98 -1.97 -0.07
N GLU A 30 7.47 -2.93 0.69
CA GLU A 30 7.52 -4.35 0.39
C GLU A 30 6.13 -4.96 0.59
N VAL A 31 5.76 -5.87 -0.30
CA VAL A 31 4.60 -6.75 -0.12
C VAL A 31 5.11 -8.15 0.07
N GLU A 32 4.75 -8.75 1.19
CA GLU A 32 5.12 -10.11 1.54
C GLU A 32 3.88 -11.01 1.66
N PRO A 33 3.95 -12.26 1.16
CA PRO A 33 2.90 -13.24 1.38
C PRO A 33 2.79 -13.61 2.86
N ARG A 34 1.55 -13.83 3.33
CA ARG A 34 1.20 -14.40 4.64
C ARG A 34 0.22 -15.56 4.45
N ASN A 35 -0.02 -16.35 5.50
CA ASN A 35 -0.91 -17.52 5.41
C ASN A 35 -2.33 -17.15 4.93
N ASP A 36 -2.85 -15.99 5.38
CA ASP A 36 -4.23 -15.57 5.15
C ASP A 36 -4.35 -14.29 4.30
N GLY A 37 -3.28 -13.90 3.59
CA GLY A 37 -3.27 -12.70 2.77
C GLY A 37 -1.88 -12.15 2.53
N TRP A 38 -1.76 -10.83 2.65
CA TRP A 38 -0.54 -10.09 2.38
C TRP A 38 -0.18 -9.20 3.56
N GLU A 39 1.10 -8.90 3.70
CA GLU A 39 1.58 -7.85 4.59
C GLU A 39 2.28 -6.77 3.76
N LEU A 40 1.82 -5.53 3.91
CA LEU A 40 2.51 -4.36 3.41
C LEU A 40 3.43 -3.82 4.51
N ARG A 41 4.72 -3.76 4.19
CA ARG A 41 5.72 -3.05 4.98
C ARG A 41 6.05 -1.76 4.25
N LEU A 42 5.91 -0.63 4.91
CA LEU A 42 6.17 0.68 4.31
C LEU A 42 7.08 1.48 5.22
N GLU A 43 8.08 2.13 4.63
CA GLU A 43 8.82 3.21 5.26
C GLU A 43 8.57 4.51 4.50
N CYS A 44 8.36 5.62 5.19
CA CYS A 44 8.15 6.91 4.56
C CYS A 44 8.89 8.01 5.31
N ALA A 45 9.23 9.09 4.59
CA ALA A 45 9.71 10.31 5.23
C ALA A 45 8.59 10.95 6.05
N ALA A 46 8.89 11.33 7.29
CA ALA A 46 8.01 12.09 8.18
C ALA A 46 8.67 13.44 8.54
N ASP A 47 8.00 14.26 9.35
CA ASP A 47 8.60 15.51 9.87
C ASP A 47 9.94 15.26 10.56
N GLU A 48 10.02 14.18 11.33
CA GLU A 48 11.22 13.71 12.00
C GLU A 48 11.66 12.36 11.42
N GLY A 49 12.61 12.40 10.49
CA GLY A 49 13.26 11.20 9.96
C GLY A 49 12.35 10.30 9.12
N TRP A 50 12.48 8.99 9.34
CA TRP A 50 11.71 7.95 8.66
C TRP A 50 10.80 7.24 9.65
N GLN A 51 9.59 6.90 9.21
CA GLN A 51 8.65 6.07 9.97
C GLN A 51 8.37 4.76 9.23
N SER A 52 8.19 3.69 10.00
CA SER A 52 7.92 2.35 9.46
C SER A 52 6.53 1.86 9.89
N PHE A 53 5.79 1.30 8.94
CA PHE A 53 4.43 0.77 9.12
C PHE A 53 4.37 -0.69 8.67
N ARG A 54 3.53 -1.48 9.36
CA ARG A 54 3.15 -2.83 8.93
C ARG A 54 1.63 -2.93 8.88
N LEU A 55 1.12 -3.37 7.75
CA LEU A 55 -0.30 -3.37 7.41
C LEU A 55 -0.71 -4.76 6.92
N PRO A 56 -1.50 -5.51 7.69
CA PRO A 56 -2.09 -6.74 7.18
C PRO A 56 -3.18 -6.40 6.15
N LEU A 57 -3.15 -7.09 5.01
CA LEU A 57 -4.07 -6.90 3.90
C LEU A 57 -4.74 -8.24 3.56
N GLU A 58 -6.05 -8.29 3.76
CA GLU A 58 -6.86 -9.45 3.39
C GLU A 58 -6.78 -9.69 1.88
N SER A 59 -6.58 -10.95 1.46
CA SER A 59 -6.48 -11.31 0.05
C SER A 59 -7.73 -10.93 -0.75
N SER A 60 -8.91 -11.09 -0.17
CA SER A 60 -10.18 -10.67 -0.76
C SER A 60 -10.19 -9.18 -1.12
N ARG A 61 -9.64 -8.32 -0.26
CA ARG A 61 -9.58 -6.87 -0.53
C ARG A 61 -8.64 -6.53 -1.67
N ILE A 62 -7.53 -7.26 -1.80
CA ILE A 62 -6.58 -7.10 -2.92
C ILE A 62 -7.24 -7.54 -4.23
N ILE A 63 -7.92 -8.69 -4.23
CA ILE A 63 -8.66 -9.20 -5.39
C ILE A 63 -9.77 -8.21 -5.79
N ASP A 64 -10.60 -7.79 -4.85
CA ASP A 64 -11.69 -6.84 -5.09
C ASP A 64 -11.17 -5.52 -5.65
N ALA A 65 -10.09 -4.96 -5.09
CA ALA A 65 -9.53 -3.69 -5.52
C ALA A 65 -8.90 -3.73 -6.92
N ARG A 66 -8.51 -4.92 -7.41
CA ARG A 66 -8.04 -5.08 -8.79
C ARG A 66 -9.18 -4.88 -9.79
N GLU A 67 -10.34 -5.43 -9.51
CA GLU A 67 -11.47 -5.48 -10.43
C GLU A 67 -12.49 -4.35 -10.23
N ASN A 68 -12.49 -3.71 -9.05
CA ASN A 68 -13.49 -2.73 -8.66
C ASN A 68 -12.87 -1.42 -8.18
N GLU A 69 -13.17 -0.33 -8.88
CA GLU A 69 -12.67 1.02 -8.56
C GLU A 69 -13.11 1.49 -7.17
N ALA A 70 -14.37 1.27 -6.79
CA ALA A 70 -14.85 1.64 -5.45
C ALA A 70 -14.19 0.81 -4.34
N ALA A 71 -13.77 -0.43 -4.62
CA ALA A 71 -12.94 -1.22 -3.70
C ALA A 71 -11.51 -0.67 -3.61
N ARG A 72 -10.94 -0.25 -4.73
CA ARG A 72 -9.63 0.40 -4.79
C ARG A 72 -9.60 1.71 -4.00
N GLU A 73 -10.61 2.57 -4.15
CA GLU A 73 -10.74 3.80 -3.36
C GLU A 73 -10.90 3.53 -1.87
N ARG A 74 -11.67 2.49 -1.49
CA ARG A 74 -11.79 2.08 -0.09
C ARG A 74 -10.44 1.65 0.47
N LEU A 75 -9.67 0.87 -0.28
CA LEU A 75 -8.35 0.43 0.11
C LEU A 75 -7.37 1.61 0.20
N LEU A 76 -7.43 2.55 -0.76
CA LEU A 76 -6.65 3.80 -0.73
C LEU A 76 -6.91 4.60 0.56
N ARG A 77 -8.18 4.74 0.97
CA ARG A 77 -8.54 5.44 2.21
C ARG A 77 -7.98 4.73 3.45
N VAL A 78 -8.05 3.40 3.51
CA VAL A 78 -7.52 2.62 4.64
C VAL A 78 -5.99 2.77 4.75
N VAL A 79 -5.30 2.59 3.63
CA VAL A 79 -3.83 2.76 3.58
C VAL A 79 -3.48 4.20 3.92
N GLY A 80 -4.09 5.18 3.27
CA GLY A 80 -3.83 6.61 3.48
C GLY A 80 -4.09 7.08 4.91
N ALA A 81 -5.11 6.53 5.60
CA ALA A 81 -5.38 6.84 7.00
C ALA A 81 -4.29 6.33 7.94
N THR A 82 -3.66 5.19 7.61
CA THR A 82 -2.53 4.65 8.39
C THR A 82 -1.27 5.49 8.21
N LEU A 83 -1.13 6.12 7.06
CA LEU A 83 0.05 6.89 6.65
C LEU A 83 -0.10 8.40 6.92
N GLY A 84 -0.92 8.77 7.90
CA GLY A 84 -1.23 10.17 8.21
C GLY A 84 0.00 11.03 8.50
N ASP A 85 1.05 10.42 9.07
CA ASP A 85 2.29 11.10 9.45
C ASP A 85 3.33 11.17 8.32
N CYS A 86 3.09 10.47 7.20
CA CYS A 86 3.98 10.51 6.06
C CYS A 86 3.88 11.84 5.33
N LYS A 87 5.03 12.44 5.03
CA LYS A 87 5.13 13.64 4.18
C LYS A 87 4.59 13.34 2.79
N ARG A 88 3.72 14.22 2.32
CA ARG A 88 3.23 14.24 0.93
C ARG A 88 4.04 15.22 0.10
N ARG A 89 4.20 14.91 -1.19
CA ARG A 89 4.72 15.84 -2.19
C ARG A 89 3.86 17.09 -2.13
N ARG A 90 4.49 18.21 -1.80
CA ARG A 90 3.85 19.50 -2.05
C ARG A 90 3.70 19.63 -3.56
N SER A 91 2.47 19.80 -4.04
CA SER A 91 2.25 20.28 -5.40
C SER A 91 3.07 21.56 -5.55
N ARG A 92 4.15 21.52 -6.35
CA ARG A 92 4.84 22.76 -6.73
C ARG A 92 3.82 23.57 -7.53
N GLY A 93 3.29 24.62 -6.90
CA GLY A 93 2.59 25.70 -7.58
C GLY A 93 3.55 26.51 -8.44
#